data_AF-A0A8J2HI19-F1
#
_entry.id   AF-A0A8J2HI19-F1
#
_cell.length_a   1.000
_cell.length_b   1.000
_cell.length_c   1.000
_cell.angle_alpha   90.00
_cell.angle_beta   90.00
_cell.angle_gamma   90.00
#
_symmetry.space_group_name_H-M   'P 1'
#
loop_
_entity.id
_entity.type
_entity.pdbx_description
1 polymer ?
#
loop_
_entity_poly.entity_id
_entity_poly.type
_entity_poly.pdbx_seq_one_letter_code
_entity_poly.pdbx_strand_id
1 'polypeptide(L)'
;MKTEFSDMDATEMINSLTEKFNTDNTSRSIRVQILTLLPLSWSVHKVMEVIGASEYMVRVAKNLVAADGILSVPTKKTGKIQNHKSVRF
;
A
#
# COMPACT_ATOMS: atom_id res chain seq x y z
N MET A 1 0.80 10.89 -29.98
CA MET A 1 -0.45 11.23 -29.25
C MET A 1 -0.03 11.84 -27.93
N LYS A 2 -0.23 13.15 -27.73
CA LYS A 2 -0.08 13.75 -26.39
C LYS A 2 -1.42 13.55 -25.70
N THR A 3 -1.45 12.66 -24.72
CA THR A 3 -2.62 12.51 -23.86
C THR A 3 -2.58 13.69 -22.89
N GLU A 4 -3.43 14.69 -23.12
CA GLU A 4 -3.60 15.82 -22.21
C GLU A 4 -4.38 15.29 -20.99
N PHE A 5 -3.67 14.80 -19.98
CA PHE A 5 -4.25 14.53 -18.66
C PHE A 5 -4.37 15.86 -17.93
N SER A 6 -5.57 16.17 -17.43
CA SER A 6 -5.78 17.40 -16.67
C SER A 6 -5.38 17.21 -15.21
N ASP A 7 -5.01 18.30 -14.54
CA ASP A 7 -4.74 18.29 -13.09
C ASP A 7 -5.97 17.84 -12.28
N MET A 8 -7.17 18.04 -12.82
CA MET A 8 -8.42 17.58 -12.21
C MET A 8 -8.51 16.06 -12.18
N ASP A 9 -8.12 15.37 -13.27
CA ASP A 9 -8.14 13.90 -13.35
C ASP A 9 -7.18 13.27 -12.33
N ALA A 10 -5.98 13.87 -12.19
CA ALA A 10 -5.00 13.42 -11.20
C ALA A 10 -5.50 13.61 -9.77
N THR A 11 -6.16 14.75 -9.51
CA THR A 11 -6.74 15.05 -8.20
C THR A 11 -7.88 14.08 -7.86
N GLU A 12 -8.76 13.78 -8.83
CA GLU A 12 -9.85 12.82 -8.67
C GLU A 12 -9.33 11.41 -8.34
N MET A 13 -8.28 10.95 -9.03
CA MET A 13 -7.65 9.66 -8.71
C MET A 13 -7.09 9.63 -7.28
N ILE A 14 -6.36 10.66 -6.87
CA ILE A 14 -5.78 10.72 -5.52
C ILE A 14 -6.88 10.75 -4.46
N ASN A 15 -7.96 11.50 -4.68
CA ASN A 15 -9.10 11.53 -3.77
C ASN A 15 -9.75 10.14 -3.64
N SER A 16 -10.02 9.48 -4.77
CA SER A 16 -10.61 8.14 -4.81
C SER A 16 -9.75 7.10 -4.06
N LEU A 17 -8.43 7.17 -4.23
CA LEU A 17 -7.48 6.30 -3.51
C LEU A 17 -7.48 6.61 -2.00
N THR A 18 -7.56 7.88 -1.63
CA THR A 18 -7.59 8.35 -0.25
C THR A 18 -8.86 7.90 0.46
N GLU A 19 -10.02 8.02 -0.19
CA GLU A 19 -11.30 7.51 0.31
C GLU A 19 -11.24 6.00 0.54
N LYS A 20 -10.73 5.24 -0.43
CA LYS A 20 -10.58 3.79 -0.29
C LYS A 20 -9.63 3.43 0.85
N PHE A 21 -8.54 4.18 1.03
CA PHE A 21 -7.57 3.96 2.11
C PHE A 21 -8.19 4.15 3.49
N ASN A 22 -9.02 5.19 3.64
CA ASN A 22 -9.64 5.59 4.90
C ASN A 22 -10.92 4.83 5.25
N THR A 23 -11.48 4.05 4.31
CA THR A 23 -12.65 3.20 4.59
C THR A 23 -12.33 2.17 5.69
N ASP A 24 -13.24 2.01 6.66
CA ASP A 24 -13.04 1.18 7.87
C ASP A 24 -12.75 -0.29 7.55
N ASN A 25 -13.42 -0.86 6.54
CA ASN A 25 -13.25 -2.25 6.12
C ASN A 25 -12.01 -2.49 5.25
N THR A 26 -11.18 -1.47 5.02
CA THR A 26 -9.97 -1.63 4.21
C THR A 26 -8.87 -2.31 5.02
N SER A 27 -8.54 -3.54 4.62
CA SER A 27 -7.48 -4.31 5.26
C SER A 27 -6.11 -3.62 5.14
N ARG A 28 -5.20 -3.89 6.08
CA ARG A 28 -3.82 -3.40 6.03
C ARG A 28 -3.12 -3.74 4.71
N SER A 29 -3.39 -4.91 4.13
CA SER A 29 -2.81 -5.33 2.85
C SER A 29 -3.25 -4.41 1.72
N ILE A 30 -4.54 -4.07 1.67
CA ILE A 30 -5.09 -3.18 0.64
C ILE A 30 -4.54 -1.75 0.86
N ARG A 31 -4.45 -1.28 2.10
CA ARG A 31 -3.84 0.02 2.41
C ARG A 31 -2.41 0.12 1.88
N VAL A 32 -1.58 -0.89 2.10
CA VAL A 32 -0.21 -0.93 1.55
C VAL A 32 -0.23 -0.98 0.03
N GLN A 33 -1.12 -1.77 -0.59
CA GLN A 33 -1.24 -1.85 -2.04
C GLN A 33 -1.64 -0.50 -2.66
N ILE A 34 -2.57 0.25 -2.05
CA ILE A 34 -2.94 1.61 -2.49
C ILE A 34 -1.72 2.53 -2.49
N LEU A 35 -0.87 2.46 -1.47
CA LEU A 35 0.35 3.27 -1.39
C LEU A 35 1.37 2.92 -2.49
N THR A 36 1.30 1.74 -3.12
CA THR A 36 2.15 1.37 -4.26
C THR A 36 1.77 2.08 -5.56
N LEU A 37 0.55 2.64 -5.63
CA LEU A 37 0.03 3.36 -6.80
C LEU A 37 0.43 4.83 -6.82
N LEU A 38 0.91 5.36 -5.70
CA LEU A 38 1.24 6.77 -5.59
C LEU A 38 2.52 7.11 -6.37
N PRO A 39 2.68 8.38 -6.81
CA PRO A 39 3.87 8.78 -7.56
C PRO A 39 5.17 8.51 -6.80
N LEU A 40 6.11 7.82 -7.45
CA LEU A 40 7.41 7.49 -6.87
C LEU A 40 8.26 8.72 -6.52
N SER A 41 8.01 9.84 -7.20
CA SER A 41 8.65 11.13 -6.96
C SER A 41 8.26 11.76 -5.62
N TRP A 42 7.17 11.32 -4.98
CA TRP A 42 6.75 11.90 -3.70
C TRP A 42 7.66 11.45 -2.56
N SER A 43 7.99 12.39 -1.67
CA SER A 43 8.67 12.06 -0.42
C SER A 43 7.77 11.24 0.50
N VAL A 44 8.36 10.52 1.45
CA VAL A 44 7.58 9.79 2.46
C VAL A 44 6.65 10.74 3.22
N HIS A 45 7.16 11.93 3.58
CA HIS A 45 6.40 12.95 4.29
C HIS A 45 5.19 13.44 3.47
N LYS A 46 5.37 13.70 2.16
CA LYS A 46 4.26 14.12 1.29
C LYS A 46 3.16 13.06 1.22
N VAL A 47 3.52 11.79 1.12
CA VAL A 47 2.54 10.69 1.14
C VAL A 47 1.77 10.66 2.47
N MET A 48 2.47 10.84 3.59
CA MET A 48 1.84 10.88 4.91
C MET A 48 0.86 12.03 5.04
N GLU A 49 1.22 13.22 4.56
CA GLU A 49 0.39 14.42 4.59
C GLU A 49 -0.88 14.26 3.73
N VAL A 50 -0.75 13.74 2.50
CA VAL A 50 -1.87 13.62 1.56
C VAL A 50 -2.84 12.49 1.92
N ILE A 51 -2.32 11.31 2.32
CA ILE A 51 -3.13 10.09 2.50
C ILE A 51 -3.44 9.82 3.98
N GLY A 52 -2.65 10.36 4.92
CA GLY A 52 -2.77 10.05 6.35
C GLY A 52 -2.16 8.69 6.73
N ALA A 53 -1.28 8.13 5.90
CA ALA A 53 -0.60 6.87 6.20
C ALA A 53 0.51 7.04 7.25
N SER A 54 0.80 5.99 8.02
CA SER A 54 1.99 5.96 8.88
C SER A 54 3.28 5.84 8.06
N GLU A 55 4.36 6.45 8.54
CA GLU A 55 5.68 6.39 7.89
C GLU A 55 6.11 4.96 7.57
N TYR A 56 5.87 4.03 8.51
CA TYR A 56 6.18 2.61 8.34
C TYR A 56 5.46 2.00 7.12
N MET A 57 4.16 2.25 6.94
CA MET A 57 3.41 1.71 5.80
C MET A 57 3.93 2.26 4.47
N VAL A 58 4.26 3.55 4.43
CA VAL A 58 4.82 4.19 3.22
C VAL A 58 6.17 3.58 2.86
N ARG A 59 7.05 3.37 3.85
CA ARG A 59 8.34 2.70 3.62
C ARG A 59 8.17 1.27 3.11
N VAL A 60 7.24 0.52 3.70
CA VAL A 60 6.90 -0.84 3.23
C VAL A 60 6.43 -0.81 1.78
N ALA A 61 5.51 0.08 1.43
CA ALA A 61 4.99 0.19 0.07
C ALA A 61 6.08 0.56 -0.93
N LYS A 62 6.96 1.52 -0.62
CA LYS A 62 8.10 1.89 -1.49
C LYS A 62 9.08 0.74 -1.71
N ASN A 63 9.42 0.01 -0.65
CA ASN A 63 10.26 -1.17 -0.78
C ASN A 63 9.61 -2.25 -1.64
N LEU A 64 8.29 -2.41 -1.50
CA LEU A 64 7.51 -3.36 -2.29
C LEU A 64 7.47 -2.96 -3.78
N VAL A 65 7.31 -1.68 -4.10
CA VAL A 65 7.40 -1.20 -5.49
C VAL A 65 8.79 -1.41 -6.07
N ALA A 66 9.85 -1.18 -5.29
CA ALA A 66 11.21 -1.42 -5.75
C ALA A 66 11.50 -2.90 -6.04
N ALA A 67 10.88 -3.82 -5.31
CA ALA A 67 11.06 -5.26 -5.48
C ALA A 67 10.14 -5.84 -6.57
N ASP A 68 8.84 -5.53 -6.51
CA ASP A 68 7.77 -6.25 -7.21
C ASP A 68 6.94 -5.34 -8.14
N GLY A 69 7.19 -4.03 -8.16
CA GLY A 69 6.47 -3.06 -8.99
C GLY A 69 5.18 -2.53 -8.36
N ILE A 70 4.40 -1.78 -9.17
CA ILE A 70 3.10 -1.23 -8.75
C ILE A 70 2.05 -2.33 -8.57
N LEU A 71 1.02 -2.09 -7.75
CA LEU A 71 -0.04 -3.06 -7.42
C LEU A 71 0.44 -4.32 -6.68
N SER A 72 1.69 -4.33 -6.25
CA SER A 72 2.25 -5.40 -5.44
C SER A 72 1.52 -5.55 -4.11
N VAL A 73 1.35 -6.79 -3.67
CA VAL A 73 0.62 -7.15 -2.45
C VAL A 73 1.62 -7.56 -1.38
N PRO A 74 1.56 -7.02 -0.15
CA PRO A 74 2.47 -7.46 0.90
C PRO A 74 2.26 -8.94 1.18
N THR A 75 3.35 -9.72 1.10
CA THR A 75 3.31 -11.16 1.35
C THR A 75 2.75 -11.43 2.74
N LYS A 76 1.71 -12.27 2.83
CA LYS A 76 1.25 -12.79 4.12
C LYS A 76 2.40 -13.61 4.71
N LYS A 77 2.88 -13.24 5.89
CA LYS A 77 3.79 -14.11 6.64
C LYS A 77 3.03 -15.41 6.92
N THR A 78 3.38 -16.48 6.21
CA THR A 78 2.90 -17.83 6.53
C THR A 78 3.32 -18.11 7.97
N GLY A 79 2.34 -18.31 8.85
CA GLY A 79 2.62 -18.63 10.25
C GLY A 79 3.53 -19.85 10.34
N LYS A 80 4.47 -19.84 11.30
CA LYS A 80 5.26 -21.05 11.61
C LYS A 80 4.28 -22.16 11.97
N ILE A 81 4.29 -23.25 11.20
CA ILE A 81 3.58 -24.48 11.55
C ILE A 81 4.14 -24.94 12.91
N GLN A 82 3.34 -24.87 13.97
CA GLN A 82 3.74 -25.41 15.25
C GLN A 82 3.58 -26.93 15.18
N ASN A 83 4.68 -27.65 14.92
CA ASN A 83 4.72 -29.10 15.04
C ASN A 83 4.53 -29.47 16.52
N HIS A 84 3.28 -29.65 16.92
CA HIS A 84 2.94 -30.18 18.24
C HIS A 84 3.41 -31.64 18.26
N LYS A 85 4.55 -31.92 18.92
CA LYS A 85 4.97 -33.30 19.17
C LYS A 85 3.92 -33.94 20.07
N SER A 86 3.12 -34.86 19.53
CA SER A 86 2.23 -35.70 20.33
C SER A 86 3.07 -36.46 21.35
N VAL A 87 2.88 -36.13 22.63
CA VAL A 87 3.37 -36.95 23.74
C VAL A 87 2.63 -38.29 23.64
N ARG A 88 3.36 -39.36 23.33
CA ARG A 88 2.84 -40.72 23.48
C ARG A 88 2.89 -41.07 24.97
N PHE A 89 1.73 -41.42 25.50
CA PHE A 89 1.54 -42.01 26.83
C PHE A 89 2.22 -43.38 26.90
#